data_AF-A0A7C4J927-F1
#
_entry.id   AF-A0A7C4J927-F1
#
_cell.length_a   1.000
_cell.length_b   1.000
_cell.length_c   1.000
_cell.angle_alpha   90.00
_cell.angle_beta   90.00
_cell.angle_gamma   90.00
#
_symmetry.space_group_name_H-M   'P 1'
#
loop_
_entity.id
_entity.type
_entity.pdbx_description
1 polymer ?
#
loop_
_entity_poly.entity_id
_entity_poly.type
_entity_poly.pdbx_seq_one_letter_code
_entity_poly.pdbx_strand_id
1 'polypeptide(L)'
;MAHGLRIVYGSTTINLNSGRYVLMEYTPRAPESDALENTSIFSDGGEQPLAAYRNVEEVARIALLEDGSATNLQSDKQAIELALAQARRYQRRKIGDRVYVEYQPDGYSGYYRSEILDGRVELADEATGWQWLDKNIEIRVAWKRRFYWEGAEAQIPLTNGNGTNNTSGLTVLNHDDADAGDDNYVQIAAADVTGDIDAPLRLEITNNYNSATRASSLWITQNVLSDPANLTHILEAEAGTGGTTTADATCSGGSRKDFSWSATTEQQLLSWDLSTALLNACGGNYFRLLGRFLNMAYSDMWLRWRIKFVLTTIWEGPQFLLTANAPLQDMGMLKLTPYLVGSGDLYPLTLVLYAQRQQSGTHTLSLDFVQLSTLDGYRKLSPRGYGLAYQARIVDDGISGFTYTDGWSPAGKTGHYIGNGKRIAVMPGRLQRLYFLHDTVTGSAAIDRTLSVKAYYRPRRLTI
;
A
#
# COMPACT_ATOMS: atom_id res chain seq x y z
N MET A 1 -28.68 16.83 19.14
CA MET A 1 -29.24 15.46 19.07
C MET A 1 -28.40 14.59 19.99
N ALA A 2 -28.89 13.46 20.51
CA ALA A 2 -28.01 12.62 21.33
C ALA A 2 -26.90 12.00 20.46
N HIS A 3 -25.70 11.81 21.00
CA HIS A 3 -24.62 11.07 20.33
C HIS A 3 -25.13 9.71 19.85
N GLY A 4 -24.73 9.30 18.64
CA GLY A 4 -24.98 7.97 18.09
C GLY A 4 -23.98 6.96 18.62
N LEU A 5 -24.43 5.81 19.13
CA LEU A 5 -23.57 4.69 19.49
C LEU A 5 -24.23 3.36 19.12
N ARG A 6 -23.52 2.52 18.37
CA ARG A 6 -24.04 1.22 17.93
C ARG A 6 -22.95 0.18 17.71
N ILE A 7 -23.33 -1.10 17.74
CA ILE A 7 -22.47 -2.22 17.35
C ILE A 7 -22.99 -2.79 16.02
N VAL A 8 -22.11 -2.94 15.03
CA VAL A 8 -22.46 -3.38 13.67
C VAL A 8 -21.59 -4.55 13.24
N TYR A 9 -22.21 -5.57 12.66
CA TYR A 9 -21.52 -6.69 12.00
C TYR A 9 -22.44 -7.35 10.97
N GLY A 10 -21.92 -7.63 9.78
CA GLY A 10 -22.73 -8.14 8.67
C GLY A 10 -23.91 -7.22 8.37
N SER A 11 -25.12 -7.77 8.37
CA SER A 11 -26.38 -7.02 8.27
C SER A 11 -26.99 -6.65 9.63
N THR A 12 -26.35 -7.01 10.74
CA THR A 12 -26.86 -6.77 12.10
C THR A 12 -26.39 -5.42 12.63
N THR A 13 -27.32 -4.67 13.22
CA THR A 13 -27.05 -3.41 13.93
C THR A 13 -27.75 -3.43 15.29
N ILE A 14 -26.98 -3.17 16.35
CA ILE A 14 -27.49 -3.02 17.72
C ILE A 14 -27.29 -1.55 18.11
N ASN A 15 -28.37 -0.76 18.12
CA ASN A 15 -28.30 0.65 18.50
C ASN A 15 -28.33 0.79 20.02
N LEU A 16 -27.24 1.28 20.62
CA LEU A 16 -27.03 1.36 22.07
C LEU A 16 -27.61 2.63 22.71
N ASN A 17 -28.32 3.44 21.93
CA ASN A 17 -28.88 4.73 22.33
C ASN A 17 -30.31 4.97 21.81
N SER A 18 -31.01 3.90 21.38
CA SER A 18 -32.38 4.00 20.88
C SER A 18 -33.17 2.72 21.16
N GLY A 19 -34.50 2.82 21.01
CA GLY A 19 -35.39 1.71 21.34
C GLY A 19 -35.34 1.42 22.84
N ARG A 20 -34.93 0.20 23.19
CA ARG A 20 -34.84 -0.27 24.59
C ARG A 20 -33.48 -0.01 25.24
N TYR A 21 -32.52 0.50 24.47
CA TYR A 21 -31.20 0.90 24.96
C TYR A 21 -31.18 2.40 25.20
N VAL A 22 -30.83 2.81 26.41
CA VAL A 22 -30.56 4.22 26.75
C VAL A 22 -29.09 4.36 27.09
N LEU A 23 -28.37 5.13 26.29
CA LEU A 23 -26.96 5.44 26.53
C LEU A 23 -26.86 6.44 27.69
N MET A 24 -26.30 6.00 28.80
CA MET A 24 -26.10 6.83 29.99
C MET A 24 -24.78 7.60 29.90
N GLU A 25 -23.71 6.92 29.48
CA GLU A 25 -22.37 7.49 29.43
C GLU A 25 -21.49 6.73 28.44
N TYR A 26 -20.81 7.47 27.56
CA TYR A 26 -19.72 6.97 26.74
C TYR A 26 -18.87 8.15 26.23
N THR A 27 -17.55 8.03 26.34
CA THR A 27 -16.59 8.98 25.77
C THR A 27 -15.48 8.20 25.08
N PRO A 28 -15.26 8.36 23.75
CA PRO A 28 -14.17 7.70 23.06
C PRO A 28 -12.81 8.21 23.56
N ARG A 29 -11.85 7.32 23.75
CA ARG A 29 -10.50 7.64 24.24
C ARG A 29 -9.46 7.60 23.12
N ALA A 30 -8.49 8.50 23.18
CA ALA A 30 -7.29 8.40 22.35
C ALA A 30 -6.43 7.19 22.79
N PRO A 31 -5.68 6.55 21.88
CA PRO A 31 -4.75 5.50 22.24
C PRO A 31 -3.53 6.05 22.99
N GLU A 32 -2.97 5.23 23.87
CA GLU A 32 -1.63 5.45 24.41
C GLU A 32 -0.59 5.15 23.33
N SER A 33 0.48 5.94 23.30
CA SER A 33 1.64 5.73 22.44
C SER A 33 2.82 5.22 23.27
N ASP A 34 3.46 4.15 22.82
CA ASP A 34 4.78 3.75 23.32
C ASP A 34 5.88 4.39 22.45
N ALA A 35 6.99 4.79 23.07
CA ALA A 35 8.25 4.99 22.36
C ALA A 35 9.03 3.68 22.40
N LEU A 36 9.41 3.14 21.23
CA LEU A 36 10.37 2.05 21.19
C LEU A 36 11.78 2.62 21.38
N GLU A 37 12.54 2.08 22.33
CA GLU A 37 13.97 2.35 22.41
C GLU A 37 14.68 1.69 21.22
N ASN A 38 15.22 2.51 20.31
CA ASN A 38 16.15 2.09 19.29
C ASN A 38 17.52 2.68 19.62
N THR A 39 18.36 1.90 20.29
CA THR A 39 19.74 2.25 20.56
C THR A 39 20.55 2.12 19.26
N SER A 40 20.72 3.23 18.55
CA SER A 40 21.61 3.31 17.39
C SER A 40 22.93 3.97 17.80
N ILE A 41 24.06 3.35 17.44
CA ILE A 41 25.40 3.93 17.62
C ILE A 41 25.63 5.20 16.77
N PHE A 42 24.68 5.54 15.89
CA PHE A 42 24.73 6.67 14.97
C PHE A 42 23.79 7.82 15.37
N SER A 43 23.13 7.74 16.52
CA SER A 43 22.25 8.81 17.02
C SER A 43 22.37 8.98 18.53
N ASP A 44 22.52 10.22 18.98
CA ASP A 44 22.37 10.57 20.40
C ASP A 44 20.89 10.51 20.80
N GLY A 45 20.58 9.84 21.92
CA GLY A 45 19.20 9.56 22.35
C GLY A 45 18.63 8.30 21.70
N GLY A 46 18.62 7.19 22.45
CA GLY A 46 18.07 5.90 22.01
C GLY A 46 16.54 5.86 21.97
N GLU A 47 15.86 6.88 22.47
CA GLU A 47 14.41 7.06 22.36
C GLU A 47 14.08 7.65 20.99
N GLN A 48 14.11 6.82 19.95
CA GLN A 48 13.56 7.21 18.64
C GLN A 48 12.05 6.90 18.66
N PRO A 49 11.17 7.90 18.56
CA PRO A 49 9.73 7.68 18.66
C PRO A 49 9.23 6.89 17.44
N LEU A 50 9.19 5.57 17.56
CA LEU A 50 8.35 4.73 16.70
C LEU A 50 6.96 4.78 17.31
N ALA A 51 6.06 5.61 16.76
CA ALA A 51 4.71 5.77 17.28
C ALA A 51 3.94 4.44 17.22
N ALA A 52 4.04 3.65 18.28
CA ALA A 52 3.33 2.39 18.44
C ALA A 52 2.10 2.66 19.31
N TYR A 53 0.93 2.72 18.67
CA TYR A 53 -0.32 2.95 19.37
C TYR A 53 -0.92 1.66 19.92
N ARG A 54 -1.36 1.68 21.17
CA ARG A 54 -2.05 0.56 21.81
C ARG A 54 -3.53 0.56 21.47
N ASN A 55 -4.09 -0.64 21.28
CA ASN A 55 -5.54 -0.83 21.16
C ASN A 55 -6.24 -0.31 22.42
N VAL A 56 -7.39 0.34 22.24
CA VAL A 56 -8.07 1.09 23.31
C VAL A 56 -9.11 0.22 24.00
N GLU A 57 -9.11 0.26 25.33
CA GLU A 57 -10.14 -0.34 26.17
C GLU A 57 -11.11 0.74 26.67
N GLU A 58 -12.40 0.52 26.42
CA GLU A 58 -13.47 1.47 26.69
C GLU A 58 -14.68 0.78 27.30
N VAL A 59 -15.52 1.57 27.96
CA VAL A 59 -16.76 1.12 28.58
C VAL A 59 -17.86 2.11 28.23
N ALA A 60 -19.02 1.61 27.82
CA ALA A 60 -20.26 2.37 27.78
C ALA A 60 -21.21 1.90 28.88
N ARG A 61 -21.89 2.84 29.53
CA ARG A 61 -22.96 2.58 30.49
C ARG A 61 -24.30 2.71 29.79
N ILE A 62 -25.11 1.66 29.88
CA ILE A 62 -26.36 1.55 29.12
C ILE A 62 -27.45 1.08 30.08
N ALA A 63 -28.56 1.80 30.11
CA ALA A 63 -29.77 1.30 30.73
C ALA A 63 -30.58 0.51 29.69
N LEU A 64 -30.93 -0.73 30.03
CA LEU A 64 -31.91 -1.51 29.28
C LEU A 64 -33.28 -1.22 29.89
N LEU A 65 -34.15 -0.56 29.14
CA LEU A 65 -35.50 -0.24 29.57
C LEU A 65 -36.49 -1.22 28.93
N GLU A 66 -37.08 -2.09 29.75
CA GLU A 66 -38.05 -3.09 29.29
C GLU A 66 -39.38 -2.92 30.02
N ASP A 67 -40.46 -2.91 29.25
CA ASP A 67 -41.83 -2.83 29.77
C ASP A 67 -42.26 -4.20 30.32
N GLY A 68 -41.70 -4.60 31.46
CA GLY A 68 -42.07 -5.81 32.21
C GLY A 68 -41.64 -7.17 31.62
N SER A 69 -40.91 -7.21 30.51
CA SER A 69 -40.52 -8.48 29.84
C SER A 69 -39.10 -8.92 30.14
N ALA A 70 -38.96 -9.96 30.99
CA ALA A 70 -37.66 -10.58 31.27
C ALA A 70 -37.02 -11.25 30.04
N THR A 71 -37.84 -11.78 29.12
CA THR A 71 -37.37 -12.42 27.89
C THR A 71 -36.69 -11.41 26.98
N ASN A 72 -37.28 -10.22 26.85
CA ASN A 72 -36.73 -9.18 26.01
C ASN A 72 -35.41 -8.64 26.58
N LEU A 73 -35.38 -8.37 27.90
CA LEU A 73 -34.17 -7.99 28.64
C LEU A 73 -33.01 -8.94 28.39
N GLN A 74 -33.28 -10.25 28.51
CA GLN A 74 -32.30 -11.30 28.26
C GLN A 74 -31.87 -11.34 26.79
N SER A 75 -32.81 -11.15 25.86
CA SER A 75 -32.54 -11.16 24.41
C SER A 75 -31.64 -9.99 24.00
N ASP A 76 -31.89 -8.79 24.55
CA ASP A 76 -31.10 -7.58 24.27
C ASP A 76 -29.68 -7.70 24.84
N LYS A 77 -29.56 -8.15 26.10
CA LYS A 77 -28.25 -8.48 26.67
C LYS A 77 -27.53 -9.55 25.83
N GLN A 78 -28.23 -10.61 25.44
CA GLN A 78 -27.67 -11.72 24.66
C GLN A 78 -27.18 -11.25 23.29
N ALA A 79 -27.89 -10.32 22.64
CA ALA A 79 -27.47 -9.77 21.34
C ALA A 79 -26.08 -9.12 21.43
N ILE A 80 -25.82 -8.33 22.47
CA ILE A 80 -24.50 -7.71 22.71
C ILE A 80 -23.44 -8.79 22.97
N GLU A 81 -23.72 -9.77 23.83
CA GLU A 81 -22.79 -10.87 24.15
C GLU A 81 -22.42 -11.70 22.91
N LEU A 82 -23.40 -11.97 22.03
CA LEU A 82 -23.17 -12.68 20.76
C LEU A 82 -22.31 -11.87 19.80
N ALA A 83 -22.49 -10.55 19.73
CA ALA A 83 -21.65 -9.66 18.94
C ALA A 83 -20.19 -9.70 19.45
N LEU A 84 -19.97 -9.60 20.75
CA LEU A 84 -18.63 -9.66 21.35
C LEU A 84 -17.99 -11.06 21.20
N ALA A 85 -18.78 -12.13 21.29
CA ALA A 85 -18.31 -13.48 21.00
C ALA A 85 -17.92 -13.66 19.52
N GLN A 86 -18.64 -13.03 18.60
CA GLN A 86 -18.29 -12.98 17.17
C GLN A 86 -16.98 -12.22 16.94
N ALA A 87 -16.77 -11.09 17.62
CA ALA A 87 -15.52 -10.33 17.55
C ALA A 87 -14.31 -11.22 17.91
N ARG A 88 -14.38 -11.92 19.06
CA ARG A 88 -13.36 -12.90 19.49
C ARG A 88 -13.15 -14.02 18.47
N ARG A 89 -14.25 -14.57 17.93
CA ARG A 89 -14.20 -15.66 16.93
C ARG A 89 -13.51 -15.18 15.66
N TYR A 90 -13.79 -13.97 15.20
CA TYR A 90 -13.14 -13.37 14.05
C TYR A 90 -11.64 -13.13 14.32
N GLN A 91 -11.26 -12.59 15.48
CA GLN A 91 -9.84 -12.39 15.78
C GLN A 91 -9.04 -13.71 15.78
N ARG A 92 -9.62 -14.78 16.34
CA ARG A 92 -8.96 -16.09 16.42
C ARG A 92 -8.96 -16.88 15.12
N ARG A 93 -10.05 -16.83 14.34
CA ARG A 93 -10.27 -17.74 13.20
C ARG A 93 -10.44 -17.05 11.85
N LYS A 94 -10.67 -15.74 11.84
CA LYS A 94 -11.04 -14.96 10.64
C LYS A 94 -12.31 -15.50 9.94
N ILE A 95 -13.23 -16.06 10.73
CA ILE A 95 -14.52 -16.60 10.25
C ILE A 95 -15.67 -15.68 10.66
N GLY A 96 -16.55 -15.38 9.71
CA GLY A 96 -17.70 -14.48 9.84
C GLY A 96 -17.30 -13.01 9.70
N ASP A 97 -18.24 -12.11 9.99
CA ASP A 97 -18.04 -10.66 9.85
C ASP A 97 -17.20 -10.06 10.98
N ARG A 98 -16.42 -9.02 10.64
CA ARG A 98 -15.84 -8.13 11.65
C ARG A 98 -16.94 -7.41 12.40
N VAL A 99 -16.72 -7.19 13.68
CA VAL A 99 -17.61 -6.43 14.55
C VAL A 99 -17.02 -5.06 14.77
N TYR A 100 -17.83 -4.02 14.61
CA TYR A 100 -17.42 -2.64 14.79
C TYR A 100 -18.26 -1.99 15.87
N VAL A 101 -17.63 -1.15 16.70
CA VAL A 101 -18.33 -0.08 17.40
C VAL A 101 -18.38 1.10 16.44
N GLU A 102 -19.55 1.71 16.31
CA GLU A 102 -19.73 2.92 15.53
C GLU A 102 -20.22 4.05 16.43
N TYR A 103 -19.57 5.21 16.32
CA TYR A 103 -19.86 6.40 17.10
C TYR A 103 -20.09 7.60 16.18
N GLN A 104 -21.13 8.37 16.47
CA GLN A 104 -21.45 9.63 15.80
C GLN A 104 -21.57 10.72 16.87
N PRO A 105 -20.60 11.65 16.96
CA PRO A 105 -20.74 12.80 17.85
C PRO A 105 -21.97 13.64 17.47
N ASP A 106 -22.56 14.34 18.43
CA ASP A 106 -23.66 15.26 18.12
C ASP A 106 -23.19 16.33 17.12
N GLY A 107 -24.06 16.66 16.16
CA GLY A 107 -23.78 17.60 15.08
C GLY A 107 -22.95 17.05 13.91
N TYR A 108 -22.41 15.82 13.99
CA TYR A 108 -21.69 15.20 12.88
C TYR A 108 -22.66 14.52 11.90
N SER A 109 -22.29 14.45 10.62
CA SER A 109 -23.13 13.90 9.56
C SER A 109 -23.02 12.39 9.36
N GLY A 110 -22.03 11.73 9.96
CA GLY A 110 -21.77 10.31 9.75
C GLY A 110 -21.10 9.62 10.93
N TYR A 111 -21.20 8.29 10.94
CA TYR A 111 -20.56 7.44 11.92
C TYR A 111 -19.08 7.22 11.59
N TYR A 112 -18.26 7.25 12.62
CA TYR A 112 -16.94 6.66 12.61
C TYR A 112 -17.01 5.27 13.21
N ARG A 113 -16.19 4.36 12.71
CA ARG A 113 -16.16 2.97 13.15
C ARG A 113 -14.80 2.55 13.66
N SER A 114 -14.76 1.63 14.61
CA SER A 114 -13.54 0.93 15.00
C SER A 114 -13.83 -0.55 15.23
N GLU A 115 -12.96 -1.41 14.72
CA GLU A 115 -13.11 -2.87 14.88
C GLU A 115 -12.97 -3.24 16.36
N ILE A 116 -13.96 -3.94 16.90
CA ILE A 116 -13.95 -4.57 18.22
C ILE A 116 -13.14 -5.87 18.11
N LEU A 117 -12.21 -6.05 19.05
CA LEU A 117 -11.31 -7.21 19.12
C LEU A 117 -11.78 -8.19 20.20
N ASP A 118 -12.26 -7.65 21.32
CA ASP A 118 -12.77 -8.39 22.47
C ASP A 118 -13.71 -7.50 23.29
N GLY A 119 -14.46 -8.07 24.23
CA GLY A 119 -15.28 -7.32 25.16
C GLY A 119 -16.13 -8.20 26.08
N ARG A 120 -16.87 -7.59 26.98
CA ARG A 120 -17.78 -8.27 27.91
C ARG A 120 -18.91 -7.36 28.35
N VAL A 121 -19.99 -7.96 28.82
CA VAL A 121 -21.08 -7.23 29.49
C VAL A 121 -21.04 -7.55 30.98
N GLU A 122 -21.01 -6.50 31.79
CA GLU A 122 -21.12 -6.58 33.25
C GLU A 122 -22.46 -5.95 33.67
N LEU A 123 -23.09 -6.51 34.70
CA LEU A 123 -24.22 -5.86 35.35
C LEU A 123 -23.69 -4.74 36.25
N ALA A 124 -24.39 -3.61 36.32
CA ALA A 124 -24.06 -2.58 37.29
C ALA A 124 -24.31 -3.05 38.73
N ASP A 125 -23.70 -2.35 39.68
CA ASP A 125 -24.01 -2.54 41.10
C ASP A 125 -25.54 -2.32 41.30
N GLU A 126 -26.19 -3.18 42.09
CA GLU A 126 -27.65 -3.21 42.33
C GLU A 126 -28.55 -3.70 41.16
N ALA A 127 -27.99 -4.01 39.99
CA ALA A 127 -28.76 -4.49 38.84
C ALA A 127 -29.48 -5.84 39.10
N THR A 128 -29.06 -6.62 40.08
CA THR A 128 -29.72 -7.87 40.53
C THR A 128 -30.73 -7.66 41.66
N GLY A 129 -30.89 -6.43 42.15
CA GLY A 129 -31.86 -6.02 43.17
C GLY A 129 -33.17 -5.52 42.56
N TRP A 130 -33.66 -4.36 43.02
CA TRP A 130 -34.94 -3.77 42.57
C TRP A 130 -35.01 -3.51 41.06
N GLN A 131 -33.89 -3.16 40.44
CA GLN A 131 -33.78 -2.93 38.99
C GLN A 131 -34.15 -4.17 38.15
N TRP A 132 -33.78 -5.38 38.63
CA TRP A 132 -34.16 -6.61 37.94
C TRP A 132 -35.66 -6.93 38.09
N LEU A 133 -36.28 -6.51 39.19
CA LEU A 133 -37.72 -6.68 39.41
C LEU A 133 -38.51 -5.77 38.47
N ASP A 134 -38.09 -4.52 38.33
CA ASP A 134 -38.69 -3.52 37.44
C ASP A 134 -38.30 -3.68 35.97
N LYS A 135 -37.43 -4.65 35.65
CA LYS A 135 -36.91 -4.93 34.30
C LYS A 135 -36.19 -3.76 33.65
N ASN A 136 -35.72 -2.82 34.46
CA ASN A 136 -34.91 -1.68 34.03
C ASN A 136 -33.54 -1.81 34.69
N ILE A 137 -32.57 -2.37 33.96
CA ILE A 137 -31.23 -2.66 34.52
C ILE A 137 -30.18 -1.78 33.85
N GLU A 138 -29.18 -1.37 34.63
CA GLU A 138 -27.96 -0.79 34.09
C GLU A 138 -26.94 -1.90 33.79
N ILE A 139 -26.36 -1.85 32.60
CA ILE A 139 -25.25 -2.70 32.17
C ILE A 139 -24.04 -1.85 31.79
N ARG A 140 -22.85 -2.40 32.01
CA ARG A 140 -21.58 -1.89 31.49
C ARG A 140 -21.13 -2.77 30.35
N VAL A 141 -21.01 -2.20 29.16
CA VAL A 141 -20.49 -2.90 27.99
C VAL A 141 -19.06 -2.44 27.80
N ALA A 142 -18.11 -3.32 28.10
CA ALA A 142 -16.69 -3.07 27.96
C ALA A 142 -16.16 -3.71 26.67
N TRP A 143 -15.34 -3.01 25.91
CA TRP A 143 -14.70 -3.56 24.72
C TRP A 143 -13.27 -3.08 24.56
N LYS A 144 -12.50 -3.89 23.83
CA LYS A 144 -11.19 -3.54 23.29
C LYS A 144 -11.34 -3.34 21.80
N ARG A 145 -10.98 -2.16 21.31
CA ARG A 145 -11.06 -1.80 19.89
C ARG A 145 -9.70 -1.47 19.30
N ARG A 146 -9.61 -1.40 17.96
CA ARG A 146 -8.43 -0.85 17.28
C ARG A 146 -8.11 0.55 17.81
N PHE A 147 -6.83 0.91 17.76
CA PHE A 147 -6.30 2.19 18.23
C PHE A 147 -6.77 3.41 17.43
N TYR A 148 -7.52 3.20 16.34
CA TYR A 148 -7.97 4.23 15.43
C TYR A 148 -9.45 4.11 15.14
N TRP A 149 -10.03 5.24 14.73
CA TRP A 149 -11.36 5.35 14.16
C TRP A 149 -11.26 5.50 12.65
N GLU A 150 -12.18 4.90 11.90
CA GLU A 150 -12.30 5.00 10.46
C GLU A 150 -13.58 5.77 10.10
N GLY A 151 -13.46 6.75 9.21
CA GLY A 151 -14.62 7.42 8.61
C GLY A 151 -15.32 6.57 7.52
N ALA A 152 -16.23 7.22 6.80
CA ALA A 152 -16.84 6.63 5.60
C ALA A 152 -15.77 6.28 4.55
N GLU A 153 -16.05 5.25 3.75
CA GLU A 153 -15.18 4.94 2.61
C GLU A 153 -15.34 6.00 1.54
N ALA A 154 -14.22 6.55 1.09
CA ALA A 154 -14.16 7.56 0.04
C ALA A 154 -13.32 7.04 -1.12
N GLN A 155 -13.75 7.37 -2.33
CA GLN A 155 -12.94 7.20 -3.52
C GLN A 155 -11.96 8.36 -3.65
N ILE A 156 -10.71 8.06 -3.96
CA ILE A 156 -9.66 9.06 -4.17
C ILE A 156 -9.66 9.47 -5.65
N PRO A 157 -9.77 10.77 -5.97
CA PRO A 157 -9.52 11.28 -7.32
C PRO A 157 -8.05 11.07 -7.69
N LEU A 158 -7.78 10.46 -8.85
CA LEU A 158 -6.43 10.18 -9.33
C LEU A 158 -6.06 11.12 -10.48
N THR A 159 -4.78 11.50 -10.57
CA THR A 159 -4.29 12.37 -11.66
C THR A 159 -2.99 11.85 -12.29
N ASN A 160 -2.89 11.90 -13.62
CA ASN A 160 -1.67 11.79 -14.43
C ASN A 160 -1.94 12.44 -15.80
N GLY A 161 -1.07 12.26 -16.80
CA GLY A 161 -1.27 12.75 -18.17
C GLY A 161 -2.49 12.17 -18.90
N ASN A 162 -3.04 11.04 -18.45
CA ASN A 162 -4.28 10.45 -18.99
C ASN A 162 -5.57 11.04 -18.41
N GLY A 163 -5.48 11.91 -17.40
CA GLY A 163 -6.65 12.56 -16.82
C GLY A 163 -6.42 13.17 -15.44
N THR A 164 -7.26 14.14 -15.09
CA THR A 164 -7.20 14.88 -13.82
C THR A 164 -8.41 14.57 -12.95
N ASN A 165 -8.19 14.37 -11.65
CA ASN A 165 -9.22 14.09 -10.64
C ASN A 165 -10.18 12.95 -11.06
N ASN A 166 -9.64 11.91 -11.68
CA ASN A 166 -10.40 10.81 -12.26
C ASN A 166 -10.86 9.82 -11.17
N THR A 167 -12.16 9.51 -11.19
CA THR A 167 -12.81 8.49 -10.34
C THR A 167 -13.46 7.35 -11.16
N SER A 168 -13.32 7.37 -12.49
CA SER A 168 -13.87 6.35 -13.39
C SER A 168 -12.90 5.21 -13.67
N GLY A 169 -11.63 5.37 -13.31
CA GLY A 169 -10.53 4.43 -13.56
C GLY A 169 -9.48 5.12 -14.41
N LEU A 170 -8.34 5.48 -13.81
CA LEU A 170 -7.27 6.20 -14.49
C LEU A 170 -6.33 5.22 -15.18
N THR A 171 -6.02 5.47 -16.45
CA THR A 171 -5.10 4.63 -17.22
C THR A 171 -3.66 4.89 -16.79
N VAL A 172 -2.88 3.81 -16.65
CA VAL A 172 -1.43 3.82 -16.54
C VAL A 172 -0.84 2.89 -17.58
N LEU A 173 0.32 3.24 -18.12
CA LEU A 173 1.09 2.43 -19.06
C LEU A 173 2.22 1.70 -18.35
N ASN A 174 2.91 0.83 -19.08
CA ASN A 174 4.02 0.04 -18.56
C ASN A 174 5.39 0.71 -18.79
N HIS A 175 5.37 2.04 -18.97
CA HIS A 175 6.52 2.94 -19.12
C HIS A 175 6.09 4.37 -18.76
N ASP A 176 7.06 5.26 -18.58
CA ASP A 176 6.83 6.67 -18.28
C ASP A 176 7.83 7.52 -19.05
N ASP A 177 7.35 8.41 -19.92
CA ASP A 177 8.19 9.28 -20.73
C ASP A 177 7.62 10.71 -20.83
N ALA A 178 8.18 11.54 -21.72
CA ALA A 178 7.80 12.95 -21.83
C ALA A 178 6.51 13.17 -22.63
N ASP A 179 6.01 12.16 -23.33
CA ASP A 179 4.82 12.26 -24.17
C ASP A 179 3.54 12.23 -23.33
N ALA A 180 2.51 12.91 -23.84
CA ALA A 180 1.29 13.12 -23.07
C ALA A 180 0.50 11.82 -22.92
N GLY A 181 0.37 11.35 -21.68
CA GLY A 181 -0.38 10.14 -21.35
C GLY A 181 0.47 8.88 -21.25
N ASP A 182 1.78 8.98 -21.47
CA ASP A 182 2.72 7.90 -21.24
C ASP A 182 3.21 7.98 -19.78
N ASP A 183 2.28 7.69 -18.85
CA ASP A 183 2.57 7.67 -17.42
C ASP A 183 2.36 6.28 -16.83
N ASN A 184 3.33 5.80 -16.06
CA ASN A 184 3.17 4.57 -15.28
C ASN A 184 2.73 4.80 -13.84
N TYR A 185 2.29 6.02 -13.51
CA TYR A 185 1.89 6.38 -12.16
C TYR A 185 0.49 6.95 -12.09
N VAL A 186 -0.06 6.94 -10.87
CA VAL A 186 -1.18 7.79 -10.49
C VAL A 186 -0.75 8.70 -9.34
N GLN A 187 -1.10 9.97 -9.42
CA GLN A 187 -0.91 10.95 -8.36
C GLN A 187 -2.16 11.09 -7.51
N ILE A 188 -1.95 11.17 -6.20
CA ILE A 188 -2.95 11.46 -5.18
C ILE A 188 -2.58 12.81 -4.57
N ALA A 189 -3.51 13.78 -4.62
CA ALA A 189 -3.25 15.10 -4.06
C ALA A 189 -3.32 15.07 -2.52
N ALA A 190 -2.54 15.94 -1.88
CA ALA A 190 -2.50 16.04 -0.42
C ALA A 190 -3.88 16.32 0.19
N ALA A 191 -4.70 17.13 -0.48
CA ALA A 191 -6.03 17.54 -0.02
C ALA A 191 -7.08 16.42 -0.11
N ASP A 192 -6.85 15.39 -0.95
CA ASP A 192 -7.79 14.28 -1.13
C ASP A 192 -7.67 13.20 -0.04
N VAL A 193 -6.57 13.24 0.72
CA VAL A 193 -6.31 12.32 1.84
C VAL A 193 -6.45 13.04 3.18
N THR A 194 -7.56 12.78 3.85
CA THR A 194 -7.89 13.31 5.18
C THR A 194 -7.61 12.28 6.28
N GLY A 195 -7.57 12.74 7.53
CA GLY A 195 -7.29 11.91 8.71
C GLY A 195 -6.00 12.35 9.40
N ASP A 196 -5.67 11.65 10.48
CA ASP A 196 -4.55 11.97 11.37
C ASP A 196 -3.39 10.98 11.18
N ILE A 197 -3.67 9.77 10.67
CA ILE A 197 -2.71 8.69 10.50
C ILE A 197 -2.93 7.94 9.19
N ASP A 198 -1.93 7.16 8.78
CA ASP A 198 -1.96 6.36 7.55
C ASP A 198 -3.16 5.41 7.50
N ALA A 199 -3.81 5.40 6.34
CA ALA A 199 -4.98 4.57 6.08
C ALA A 199 -4.73 3.60 4.91
N PRO A 200 -5.07 2.31 5.05
CA PRO A 200 -4.85 1.32 4.00
C PRO A 200 -5.73 1.63 2.79
N LEU A 201 -5.16 1.43 1.60
CA LEU A 201 -5.89 1.54 0.35
C LEU A 201 -6.62 0.25 0.02
N ARG A 202 -7.77 0.41 -0.65
CA ARG A 202 -8.36 -0.59 -1.52
C ARG A 202 -8.08 -0.18 -2.96
N LEU A 203 -7.15 -0.89 -3.59
CA LEU A 203 -6.81 -0.68 -5.00
C LEU A 203 -7.65 -1.62 -5.87
N GLU A 204 -8.26 -1.06 -6.89
CA GLU A 204 -8.93 -1.79 -7.96
C GLU A 204 -8.13 -1.57 -9.24
N ILE A 205 -7.58 -2.64 -9.82
CA ILE A 205 -6.71 -2.57 -10.99
C ILE A 205 -7.29 -3.49 -12.06
N THR A 206 -7.74 -2.92 -13.17
CA THR A 206 -8.32 -3.65 -14.30
C THR A 206 -7.31 -3.73 -15.43
N ASN A 207 -7.10 -4.91 -16.01
CA ASN A 207 -6.35 -5.01 -17.25
C ASN A 207 -7.24 -4.54 -18.41
N ASN A 208 -7.01 -3.31 -18.89
CA ASN A 208 -7.74 -2.72 -20.00
C ASN A 208 -6.99 -2.82 -21.34
N TYR A 209 -5.91 -3.59 -21.41
CA TYR A 209 -5.21 -3.89 -22.66
C TYR A 209 -5.75 -5.17 -23.30
N ASN A 210 -6.29 -5.06 -24.52
CA ASN A 210 -6.93 -6.17 -25.22
C ASN A 210 -5.87 -7.09 -25.86
N SER A 211 -5.46 -8.12 -25.13
CA SER A 211 -4.51 -9.12 -25.62
C SER A 211 -4.80 -10.50 -25.05
N ALA A 212 -4.54 -11.53 -25.86
CA ALA A 212 -4.55 -12.92 -25.42
C ALA A 212 -3.47 -13.18 -24.36
N THR A 213 -2.36 -12.45 -24.43
CA THR A 213 -1.31 -12.50 -23.42
C THR A 213 -1.72 -11.66 -22.21
N ARG A 214 -1.97 -12.36 -21.11
CA ARG A 214 -2.52 -11.81 -19.87
C ARG A 214 -1.45 -11.11 -19.05
N ALA A 215 -1.85 -10.07 -18.32
CA ALA A 215 -0.98 -9.49 -17.30
C ALA A 215 -0.73 -10.55 -16.20
N SER A 216 0.47 -10.57 -15.66
CA SER A 216 0.91 -11.58 -14.70
C SER A 216 1.31 -10.89 -13.39
N SER A 217 2.59 -10.68 -13.13
CA SER A 217 3.03 -9.99 -11.92
C SER A 217 2.86 -8.48 -12.08
N LEU A 218 2.32 -7.84 -11.05
CA LEU A 218 2.18 -6.39 -10.95
C LEU A 218 3.04 -5.90 -9.79
N TRP A 219 3.91 -4.93 -10.05
CA TRP A 219 4.68 -4.20 -9.06
C TRP A 219 3.99 -2.87 -8.81
N ILE A 220 3.74 -2.57 -7.54
CA ILE A 220 3.12 -1.32 -7.09
C ILE A 220 4.05 -0.75 -6.04
N THR A 221 4.55 0.45 -6.30
CA THR A 221 5.46 1.15 -5.39
C THR A 221 4.93 2.54 -5.12
N GLN A 222 5.25 3.10 -3.95
CA GLN A 222 4.66 4.34 -3.48
C GLN A 222 5.74 5.34 -3.10
N ASN A 223 5.55 6.58 -3.54
CA ASN A 223 6.38 7.74 -3.18
C ASN A 223 5.55 8.73 -2.37
N VAL A 224 6.00 9.01 -1.15
CA VAL A 224 5.40 9.94 -0.21
C VAL A 224 6.46 10.85 0.41
N LEU A 225 7.58 10.26 0.86
CA LEU A 225 8.59 10.93 1.69
C LEU A 225 9.76 11.49 0.88
N SER A 226 9.83 11.16 -0.40
CA SER A 226 10.69 11.86 -1.37
C SER A 226 9.94 13.10 -1.90
N ASP A 227 10.28 13.64 -3.07
CA ASP A 227 9.48 14.66 -3.76
C ASP A 227 8.73 14.01 -4.93
N PRO A 228 7.47 13.55 -4.76
CA PRO A 228 6.79 12.83 -5.82
C PRO A 228 6.44 13.71 -7.01
N ALA A 229 6.34 15.03 -6.85
CA ALA A 229 6.03 15.93 -7.95
C ALA A 229 7.22 16.14 -8.90
N ASN A 230 8.44 16.15 -8.36
CA ASN A 230 9.67 16.48 -9.10
C ASN A 230 10.65 15.32 -9.27
N LEU A 231 10.38 14.15 -8.67
CA LEU A 231 11.24 12.97 -8.85
C LEU A 231 11.06 12.38 -10.26
N THR A 232 12.12 12.46 -11.07
CA THR A 232 12.25 11.64 -12.29
C THR A 232 12.51 10.19 -11.88
N HIS A 233 11.48 9.34 -11.91
CA HIS A 233 11.59 7.95 -11.45
C HIS A 233 12.04 6.98 -12.54
N ILE A 234 12.04 7.35 -13.83
CA ILE A 234 12.61 6.53 -14.90
C ILE A 234 14.00 7.04 -15.29
N LEU A 235 14.97 6.14 -15.31
CA LEU A 235 16.28 6.36 -15.91
C LEU A 235 16.32 5.64 -17.26
N GLU A 236 16.15 6.41 -18.33
CA GLU A 236 16.21 5.88 -19.69
C GLU A 236 17.62 5.43 -20.05
N ALA A 237 17.77 4.25 -20.65
CA ALA A 237 19.09 3.70 -20.93
C ALA A 237 19.85 4.52 -21.97
N GLU A 238 19.18 5.05 -22.98
CA GLU A 238 19.76 5.88 -24.02
C GLU A 238 20.32 7.21 -23.49
N ALA A 239 19.76 7.73 -22.39
CA ALA A 239 20.28 8.90 -21.68
C ALA A 239 21.58 8.61 -20.91
N GLY A 240 21.90 7.34 -20.69
CA GLY A 240 23.14 6.90 -20.05
C GLY A 240 24.35 6.88 -21.00
N THR A 241 25.55 6.93 -20.41
CA THR A 241 26.84 6.82 -21.11
C THR A 241 27.37 5.39 -21.08
N GLY A 242 27.65 4.82 -22.25
CA GLY A 242 28.04 3.42 -22.46
C GLY A 242 27.15 2.74 -23.51
N GLY A 243 27.60 1.60 -24.04
CA GLY A 243 26.87 0.85 -25.07
C GLY A 243 26.63 1.62 -26.38
N THR A 244 25.68 1.13 -27.19
CA THR A 244 25.21 1.77 -28.43
C THR A 244 23.72 2.04 -28.33
N THR A 245 23.28 3.28 -28.60
CA THR A 245 21.85 3.59 -28.68
C THR A 245 21.26 3.07 -29.99
N THR A 246 20.18 2.30 -29.90
CA THR A 246 19.47 1.73 -31.04
C THR A 246 18.00 2.14 -30.99
N ALA A 247 17.48 2.72 -32.06
CA ALA A 247 16.06 3.07 -32.15
C ALA A 247 15.16 1.83 -32.14
N ASP A 248 14.12 1.86 -31.32
CA ASP A 248 13.14 0.78 -31.17
C ASP A 248 11.83 1.36 -30.61
N ALA A 249 10.80 1.45 -31.45
CA ALA A 249 9.49 1.99 -31.07
C ALA A 249 8.74 1.14 -30.03
N THR A 250 9.27 -0.02 -29.64
CA THR A 250 8.71 -0.87 -28.56
C THR A 250 9.40 -0.67 -27.21
N CYS A 251 10.28 0.33 -27.12
CA CYS A 251 11.02 0.75 -25.93
C CYS A 251 10.62 2.17 -25.51
N SER A 252 10.73 2.46 -24.21
CA SER A 252 10.48 3.79 -23.65
C SER A 252 11.39 4.81 -24.32
N GLY A 253 10.90 6.03 -24.55
CA GLY A 253 11.65 7.04 -25.31
C GLY A 253 12.00 6.65 -26.76
N GLY A 254 11.42 5.55 -27.28
CA GLY A 254 11.62 5.05 -28.65
C GLY A 254 13.02 4.49 -28.94
N SER A 255 13.82 4.20 -27.90
CA SER A 255 15.19 3.70 -28.05
C SER A 255 15.57 2.71 -26.95
N ARG A 256 16.65 1.96 -27.17
CA ARG A 256 17.28 1.12 -26.13
C ARG A 256 18.79 1.26 -26.20
N LYS A 257 19.48 0.82 -25.15
CA LYS A 257 20.94 0.67 -25.16
C LYS A 257 21.33 -0.78 -25.36
N ASP A 258 22.09 -1.05 -26.42
CA ASP A 258 22.68 -2.36 -26.72
C ASP A 258 24.13 -2.42 -26.22
N PHE A 259 24.47 -3.49 -25.50
CA PHE A 259 25.81 -3.76 -24.95
C PHE A 259 26.43 -4.98 -25.60
N SER A 260 27.74 -4.92 -25.81
CA SER A 260 28.54 -6.05 -26.28
C SER A 260 29.92 -6.03 -25.59
N TRP A 261 30.31 -7.12 -24.94
CA TRP A 261 31.61 -7.26 -24.28
C TRP A 261 32.08 -8.72 -24.33
N SER A 262 33.37 -8.97 -24.10
CA SER A 262 33.96 -10.32 -24.16
C SER A 262 34.77 -10.74 -22.93
N ALA A 263 34.91 -9.83 -21.95
CA ALA A 263 35.64 -10.11 -20.73
C ALA A 263 34.85 -11.03 -19.80
N THR A 264 35.57 -11.95 -19.15
CA THR A 264 35.03 -12.88 -18.13
C THR A 264 34.96 -12.25 -16.72
N THR A 265 35.61 -11.10 -16.55
CA THR A 265 35.61 -10.29 -15.32
C THR A 265 34.51 -9.22 -15.39
N GLU A 266 34.18 -8.64 -14.24
CA GLU A 266 33.17 -7.59 -14.14
C GLU A 266 33.55 -6.35 -15.00
N GLN A 267 32.62 -5.90 -15.84
CA GLN A 267 32.78 -4.76 -16.76
C GLN A 267 31.70 -3.71 -16.51
N GLN A 268 32.06 -2.44 -16.64
CA GLN A 268 31.08 -1.35 -16.64
C GLN A 268 30.31 -1.36 -17.96
N LEU A 269 28.98 -1.42 -17.92
CA LEU A 269 28.13 -1.37 -19.11
C LEU A 269 27.59 0.03 -19.37
N LEU A 270 27.03 0.66 -18.35
CA LEU A 270 26.27 1.91 -18.47
C LEU A 270 26.43 2.75 -17.20
N SER A 271 26.37 4.06 -17.36
CA SER A 271 26.35 5.01 -16.25
C SER A 271 25.42 6.19 -16.51
N TRP A 272 24.76 6.67 -15.46
CA TRP A 272 23.93 7.87 -15.47
C TRP A 272 24.47 8.91 -14.51
N ASP A 273 24.43 10.17 -14.93
CA ASP A 273 24.66 11.29 -14.04
C ASP A 273 23.39 11.56 -13.22
N LEU A 274 23.51 11.41 -11.91
CA LEU A 274 22.49 11.75 -10.93
C LEU A 274 22.66 13.24 -10.59
N SER A 275 21.80 14.07 -11.14
CA SER A 275 21.83 15.52 -10.92
C SER A 275 21.55 15.88 -9.46
N THR A 276 22.01 17.05 -9.02
CA THR A 276 21.65 17.62 -7.71
C THR A 276 20.13 17.66 -7.50
N ALA A 277 19.37 18.01 -8.54
CA ALA A 277 17.91 18.05 -8.48
C ALA A 277 17.31 16.66 -8.23
N LEU A 278 17.76 15.63 -8.95
CA LEU A 278 17.29 14.26 -8.75
C LEU A 278 17.65 13.75 -7.35
N LEU A 279 18.90 13.95 -6.92
CA LEU A 279 19.35 13.51 -5.59
C LEU A 279 18.58 14.19 -4.46
N ASN A 280 18.30 15.49 -4.58
CA ASN A 280 17.46 16.22 -3.63
C ASN A 280 16.01 15.71 -3.66
N ALA A 281 15.44 15.44 -4.84
CA ALA A 281 14.10 14.89 -4.99
C ALA A 281 13.98 13.46 -4.42
N CYS A 282 15.09 12.71 -4.35
CA CYS A 282 15.11 11.39 -3.70
C CYS A 282 14.97 11.46 -2.18
N GLY A 283 15.22 12.62 -1.53
CA GLY A 283 14.99 12.82 -0.10
C GLY A 283 15.73 11.87 0.84
N GLY A 284 16.76 11.16 0.38
CA GLY A 284 17.44 10.13 1.18
C GLY A 284 16.71 8.78 1.28
N ASN A 285 15.68 8.56 0.48
CA ASN A 285 14.86 7.35 0.52
C ASN A 285 15.58 6.12 -0.04
N TYR A 286 15.05 4.93 0.28
CA TYR A 286 15.43 3.69 -0.39
C TYR A 286 14.64 3.49 -1.67
N PHE A 287 15.36 3.03 -2.70
CA PHE A 287 14.80 2.69 -4.00
C PHE A 287 15.05 1.22 -4.28
N ARG A 288 14.02 0.53 -4.77
CA ARG A 288 14.17 -0.74 -5.47
C ARG A 288 14.29 -0.44 -6.95
N LEU A 289 15.30 -0.99 -7.59
CA LEU A 289 15.55 -0.75 -9.00
C LEU A 289 14.86 -1.83 -9.84
N LEU A 290 13.92 -1.43 -10.68
CA LEU A 290 13.24 -2.33 -11.61
C LEU A 290 13.73 -2.02 -13.02
N GLY A 291 14.49 -2.93 -13.63
CA GLY A 291 15.03 -2.77 -14.97
C GLY A 291 14.20 -3.50 -16.01
N ARG A 292 13.91 -2.86 -17.14
CA ARG A 292 13.33 -3.50 -18.32
C ARG A 292 14.44 -3.79 -19.32
N PHE A 293 14.71 -5.08 -19.54
CA PHE A 293 15.73 -5.58 -20.44
C PHE A 293 15.12 -6.22 -21.69
N LEU A 294 15.90 -6.23 -22.77
CA LEU A 294 15.61 -7.00 -23.97
C LEU A 294 16.78 -7.95 -24.25
N ASN A 295 16.57 -8.90 -25.17
CA ASN A 295 17.59 -9.85 -25.60
C ASN A 295 18.24 -10.65 -24.44
N MET A 296 17.43 -11.05 -23.46
CA MET A 296 17.87 -11.76 -22.25
C MET A 296 18.08 -13.27 -22.47
N ALA A 297 19.14 -13.63 -23.19
CA ALA A 297 19.42 -15.02 -23.54
C ALA A 297 20.15 -15.81 -22.44
N TYR A 298 20.81 -15.15 -21.48
CA TYR A 298 21.71 -15.79 -20.52
C TYR A 298 21.09 -16.02 -19.16
N SER A 299 21.34 -17.19 -18.57
CA SER A 299 20.95 -17.57 -17.20
C SER A 299 22.10 -17.47 -16.18
N ASP A 300 23.30 -17.10 -16.63
CA ASP A 300 24.54 -17.01 -15.86
C ASP A 300 25.16 -15.60 -15.89
N MET A 301 24.35 -14.59 -16.21
CA MET A 301 24.76 -13.19 -16.24
C MET A 301 24.47 -12.51 -14.90
N TRP A 302 25.51 -11.94 -14.30
CA TRP A 302 25.43 -11.22 -13.03
C TRP A 302 25.54 -9.73 -13.28
N LEU A 303 24.71 -8.95 -12.59
CA LEU A 303 24.76 -7.50 -12.62
C LEU A 303 25.06 -6.93 -11.23
N ARG A 304 25.57 -5.71 -11.18
CA ARG A 304 25.86 -4.98 -9.94
C ARG A 304 25.70 -3.48 -10.13
N TRP A 305 25.23 -2.81 -9.08
CA TRP A 305 25.20 -1.37 -8.98
C TRP A 305 26.37 -0.82 -8.18
N ARG A 306 26.92 0.31 -8.65
CA ARG A 306 27.86 1.16 -7.91
C ARG A 306 27.41 2.60 -7.98
N ILE A 307 27.67 3.37 -6.92
CA ILE A 307 27.59 4.83 -6.95
C ILE A 307 29.01 5.37 -6.89
N LYS A 308 29.31 6.34 -7.75
CA LYS A 308 30.60 7.01 -7.80
C LYS A 308 30.48 8.50 -7.51
N PHE A 309 31.46 9.02 -6.81
CA PHE A 309 31.80 10.43 -6.80
C PHE A 309 33.02 10.60 -7.71
N VAL A 310 32.82 11.18 -8.89
CA VAL A 310 33.84 11.25 -9.95
C VAL A 310 34.35 9.84 -10.26
N LEU A 311 35.63 9.52 -9.98
CA LEU A 311 36.20 8.19 -10.22
C LEU A 311 36.12 7.25 -9.01
N THR A 312 35.75 7.76 -7.84
CA THR A 312 35.77 7.00 -6.59
C THR A 312 34.44 6.29 -6.38
N THR A 313 34.46 4.96 -6.25
CA THR A 313 33.28 4.20 -5.80
C THR A 313 33.04 4.49 -4.33
N ILE A 314 31.90 5.10 -4.02
CA ILE A 314 31.50 5.46 -2.66
C ILE A 314 30.45 4.51 -2.10
N TRP A 315 29.80 3.74 -2.97
CA TRP A 315 28.91 2.66 -2.58
C TRP A 315 28.93 1.55 -3.63
N GLU A 316 28.87 0.31 -3.15
CA GLU A 316 28.83 -0.89 -3.98
C GLU A 316 27.79 -1.88 -3.45
N GLY A 317 26.91 -2.34 -4.34
CA GLY A 317 25.87 -3.31 -4.02
C GLY A 317 26.31 -4.77 -4.22
N PRO A 318 25.51 -5.74 -3.73
CA PRO A 318 25.71 -7.15 -4.06
C PRO A 318 25.52 -7.40 -5.56
N GLN A 319 26.12 -8.49 -6.05
CA GLN A 319 25.80 -9.01 -7.38
C GLN A 319 24.45 -9.72 -7.35
N PHE A 320 23.68 -9.60 -8.42
CA PHE A 320 22.42 -10.31 -8.61
C PHE A 320 22.40 -10.99 -9.98
N LEU A 321 21.85 -12.20 -10.01
CA LEU A 321 21.76 -13.03 -11.20
C LEU A 321 20.53 -12.64 -12.01
N LEU A 322 20.71 -12.39 -13.30
CA LEU A 322 19.60 -12.16 -14.21
C LEU A 322 18.86 -13.45 -14.54
N THR A 323 17.53 -13.36 -14.57
CA THR A 323 16.68 -14.46 -15.03
C THR A 323 16.51 -14.37 -16.55
N ALA A 324 16.95 -15.40 -17.28
CA ALA A 324 16.78 -15.47 -18.73
C ALA A 324 15.30 -15.34 -19.14
N ASN A 325 15.04 -14.67 -20.26
CA ASN A 325 13.72 -14.47 -20.85
C ASN A 325 12.68 -13.80 -19.92
N ALA A 326 13.12 -13.00 -18.96
CA ALA A 326 12.25 -12.21 -18.08
C ALA A 326 12.67 -10.73 -18.13
N PRO A 327 12.19 -9.95 -19.11
CA PRO A 327 12.50 -8.53 -19.36
C PRO A 327 12.45 -7.66 -18.11
N LEU A 328 11.41 -7.77 -17.28
CA LEU A 328 11.28 -6.96 -16.08
C LEU A 328 11.97 -7.64 -14.89
N GLN A 329 13.09 -7.07 -14.44
CA GLN A 329 13.94 -7.65 -13.40
C GLN A 329 14.03 -6.73 -12.19
N ASP A 330 14.00 -7.35 -11.02
CA ASP A 330 14.31 -6.69 -9.76
C ASP A 330 15.82 -6.70 -9.54
N MET A 331 16.42 -5.51 -9.56
CA MET A 331 17.86 -5.30 -9.56
C MET A 331 18.37 -4.91 -8.16
N GLY A 332 17.60 -5.23 -7.12
CA GLY A 332 17.95 -4.97 -5.73
C GLY A 332 17.57 -3.57 -5.27
N MET A 333 18.10 -3.20 -4.10
CA MET A 333 17.75 -1.96 -3.40
C MET A 333 18.99 -1.16 -3.06
N LEU A 334 18.88 0.18 -3.13
CA LEU A 334 19.94 1.10 -2.72
C LEU A 334 19.40 2.47 -2.30
N LYS A 335 20.26 3.24 -1.64
CA LYS A 335 20.06 4.68 -1.41
C LYS A 335 20.94 5.43 -2.40
N LEU A 336 20.35 6.29 -3.21
CA LEU A 336 21.11 7.10 -4.17
C LEU A 336 21.98 8.16 -3.46
N THR A 337 21.61 8.53 -2.22
CA THR A 337 22.36 9.43 -1.34
C THR A 337 22.75 8.70 -0.03
N PRO A 338 23.74 7.80 -0.05
CA PRO A 338 23.94 6.88 1.07
C PRO A 338 24.48 7.51 2.37
N TYR A 339 25.08 8.70 2.32
CA TYR A 339 25.82 9.31 3.45
C TYR A 339 25.34 10.72 3.86
N LEU A 340 24.44 11.36 3.09
CA LEU A 340 23.85 12.68 3.39
C LEU A 340 22.31 12.62 3.34
N VAL A 341 21.73 11.66 4.04
CA VAL A 341 20.28 11.44 4.10
C VAL A 341 19.59 12.70 4.64
N GLY A 342 18.65 13.25 3.88
CA GLY A 342 17.87 14.43 4.28
C GLY A 342 18.60 15.77 4.18
N SER A 343 19.85 15.80 3.71
CA SER A 343 20.55 17.05 3.40
C SER A 343 20.08 17.64 2.07
N GLY A 344 20.03 18.96 1.98
CA GLY A 344 19.97 19.68 0.72
C GLY A 344 21.36 19.85 0.08
N ASP A 345 21.41 20.55 -1.07
CA ASP A 345 22.62 20.97 -1.79
C ASP A 345 23.61 19.84 -2.09
N LEU A 346 23.08 18.70 -2.54
CA LEU A 346 23.89 17.52 -2.84
C LEU A 346 24.70 17.69 -4.12
N TYR A 347 25.98 17.29 -4.07
CA TYR A 347 26.82 17.26 -5.26
C TYR A 347 26.41 16.10 -6.19
N PRO A 348 26.42 16.29 -7.54
CA PRO A 348 26.05 15.24 -8.48
C PRO A 348 26.87 13.95 -8.33
N LEU A 349 26.23 12.81 -8.50
CA LEU A 349 26.85 11.49 -8.41
C LEU A 349 26.66 10.73 -9.71
N THR A 350 27.34 9.59 -9.87
CA THR A 350 27.13 8.71 -11.02
C THR A 350 26.64 7.36 -10.55
N LEU A 351 25.47 6.92 -11.04
CA LEU A 351 24.99 5.55 -10.89
C LEU A 351 25.58 4.71 -12.01
N VAL A 352 26.16 3.56 -11.69
CA VAL A 352 26.89 2.72 -12.66
C VAL A 352 26.42 1.28 -12.60
N LEU A 353 26.04 0.74 -13.75
CA LEU A 353 25.71 -0.66 -13.95
C LEU A 353 26.94 -1.42 -14.44
N TYR A 354 27.27 -2.49 -13.71
CA TYR A 354 28.29 -3.46 -14.08
C TYR A 354 27.66 -4.80 -14.43
N ALA A 355 28.30 -5.53 -15.33
CA ALA A 355 27.94 -6.89 -15.69
C ALA A 355 29.14 -7.84 -15.64
N GLN A 356 28.88 -9.10 -15.32
CA GLN A 356 29.85 -10.17 -15.34
C GLN A 356 29.21 -11.46 -15.87
N ARG A 357 29.94 -12.17 -16.72
CA ARG A 357 29.63 -13.54 -17.12
C ARG A 357 30.94 -14.31 -17.19
N GLN A 358 31.05 -15.41 -16.46
CA GLN A 358 32.30 -16.19 -16.40
C GLN A 358 32.40 -17.17 -17.57
N GLN A 359 32.22 -16.67 -18.79
CA GLN A 359 32.24 -17.46 -20.03
C GLN A 359 33.08 -16.74 -21.07
N SER A 360 33.79 -17.47 -21.92
CA SER A 360 34.48 -16.86 -23.06
C SER A 360 33.50 -16.51 -24.19
N GLY A 361 33.93 -15.60 -25.08
CA GLY A 361 33.14 -15.18 -26.24
C GLY A 361 32.38 -13.87 -26.00
N THR A 362 31.63 -13.45 -27.02
CA THR A 362 30.85 -12.20 -26.95
C THR A 362 29.60 -12.39 -26.11
N HIS A 363 29.32 -11.43 -25.23
CA HIS A 363 28.13 -11.34 -24.40
C HIS A 363 27.34 -10.12 -24.85
N THR A 364 26.02 -10.27 -24.96
CA THR A 364 25.11 -9.18 -25.32
C THR A 364 24.00 -8.98 -24.29
N LEU A 365 23.59 -7.74 -24.13
CA LEU A 365 22.44 -7.36 -23.32
C LEU A 365 21.85 -6.09 -23.91
N SER A 366 20.54 -5.92 -23.79
CA SER A 366 19.89 -4.66 -24.15
C SER A 366 19.06 -4.17 -22.98
N LEU A 367 19.11 -2.88 -22.69
CA LEU A 367 18.36 -2.24 -21.61
C LEU A 367 17.49 -1.13 -22.21
N ASP A 368 16.24 -1.09 -21.81
CA ASP A 368 15.30 -0.02 -22.12
C ASP A 368 15.39 1.07 -21.05
N PHE A 369 14.94 0.77 -19.83
CA PHE A 369 14.98 1.71 -18.72
C PHE A 369 15.23 1.03 -17.37
N VAL A 370 15.56 1.85 -16.38
CA VAL A 370 15.58 1.47 -14.96
C VAL A 370 14.66 2.41 -14.18
N GLN A 371 13.63 1.85 -13.55
CA GLN A 371 12.77 2.59 -12.65
C GLN A 371 13.37 2.64 -11.24
N LEU A 372 13.48 3.85 -10.71
CA LEU A 372 13.71 4.20 -9.32
C LEU A 372 12.40 4.05 -8.53
N SER A 373 12.08 2.84 -8.09
CA SER A 373 10.86 2.59 -7.32
C SER A 373 11.06 2.89 -5.83
N THR A 374 10.48 3.98 -5.34
CA THR A 374 10.50 4.35 -3.91
C THR A 374 9.83 3.31 -3.02
N LEU A 375 10.27 3.21 -1.77
CA LEU A 375 9.85 2.15 -0.85
C LEU A 375 9.06 2.64 0.37
N ASP A 376 8.42 3.81 0.28
CA ASP A 376 7.43 4.24 1.27
C ASP A 376 6.24 3.26 1.33
N GLY A 377 5.96 2.61 0.20
CA GLY A 377 5.10 1.44 0.10
C GLY A 377 5.57 0.52 -1.04
N TYR A 378 5.49 -0.79 -0.83
CA TYR A 378 5.87 -1.79 -1.84
C TYR A 378 4.95 -3.00 -1.78
N ARG A 379 4.34 -3.32 -2.92
CA ARG A 379 3.43 -4.44 -3.10
C ARG A 379 3.67 -5.09 -4.46
N LYS A 380 4.01 -6.39 -4.48
CA LYS A 380 4.07 -7.19 -5.70
C LYS A 380 2.97 -8.24 -5.70
N LEU A 381 2.04 -8.18 -6.65
CA LEU A 381 0.95 -9.13 -6.82
C LEU A 381 1.34 -10.12 -7.92
N SER A 382 1.50 -11.40 -7.59
CA SER A 382 1.87 -12.44 -8.57
C SER A 382 0.83 -13.56 -8.61
N PRO A 383 0.39 -14.00 -9.79
CA PRO A 383 -0.56 -15.09 -9.93
C PRO A 383 0.08 -16.44 -9.60
N ARG A 384 -0.74 -17.38 -9.16
CA ARG A 384 -0.44 -18.81 -9.12
C ARG A 384 -1.00 -19.46 -10.37
N GLY A 385 -0.21 -19.42 -11.44
CA GLY A 385 -0.56 -19.97 -12.75
C GLY A 385 -1.27 -18.97 -13.65
N TYR A 386 -2.56 -18.72 -13.41
CA TYR A 386 -3.40 -17.97 -14.35
C TYR A 386 -3.27 -16.45 -14.20
N GLY A 387 -2.98 -15.74 -15.29
CA GLY A 387 -2.86 -14.28 -15.32
C GLY A 387 -4.20 -13.53 -15.45
N LEU A 388 -4.14 -12.21 -15.29
CA LEU A 388 -5.28 -11.28 -15.38
C LEU A 388 -5.68 -11.04 -16.85
N ALA A 389 -6.85 -11.54 -17.23
CA ALA A 389 -7.40 -11.38 -18.57
C ALA A 389 -7.81 -9.93 -18.86
N TYR A 390 -8.00 -9.59 -20.13
CA TYR A 390 -8.63 -8.34 -20.52
C TYR A 390 -10.00 -8.17 -19.82
N GLN A 391 -10.26 -6.98 -19.29
CA GLN A 391 -11.41 -6.59 -18.47
C GLN A 391 -11.57 -7.30 -17.12
N ALA A 392 -10.71 -8.27 -16.79
CA ALA A 392 -10.64 -8.79 -15.44
C ALA A 392 -9.94 -7.78 -14.52
N ARG A 393 -10.32 -7.79 -13.25
CA ARG A 393 -9.85 -6.83 -12.25
C ARG A 393 -9.26 -7.56 -11.06
N ILE A 394 -8.14 -7.05 -10.56
CA ILE A 394 -7.60 -7.41 -9.25
C ILE A 394 -7.99 -6.33 -8.23
N VAL A 395 -8.44 -6.78 -7.06
CA VAL A 395 -8.77 -5.93 -5.92
C VAL A 395 -7.81 -6.27 -4.79
N ASP A 396 -6.85 -5.39 -4.52
CA ASP A 396 -5.98 -5.48 -3.34
C ASP A 396 -6.56 -4.59 -2.24
N ASP A 397 -7.42 -5.18 -1.41
CA ASP A 397 -8.21 -4.46 -0.41
C ASP A 397 -7.54 -4.47 0.96
N GLY A 398 -6.84 -3.39 1.30
CA GLY A 398 -6.26 -3.19 2.62
C GLY A 398 -7.26 -2.84 3.71
N ILE A 399 -8.49 -2.43 3.37
CA ILE A 399 -9.55 -2.16 4.34
C ILE A 399 -10.11 -3.49 4.86
N SER A 400 -10.52 -4.39 3.95
CA SER A 400 -11.03 -5.71 4.32
C SER A 400 -9.93 -6.75 4.56
N GLY A 401 -8.70 -6.50 4.09
CA GLY A 401 -7.56 -7.39 4.21
C GLY A 401 -7.54 -8.53 3.18
N PHE A 402 -8.39 -8.48 2.15
CA PHE A 402 -8.45 -9.49 1.09
C PHE A 402 -7.73 -9.06 -0.19
N THR A 403 -7.25 -10.04 -0.94
CA THR A 403 -6.76 -9.84 -2.31
C THR A 403 -7.47 -10.86 -3.18
N TYR A 404 -8.19 -10.40 -4.19
CA TYR A 404 -8.95 -11.27 -5.08
C TYR A 404 -9.03 -10.69 -6.48
N THR A 405 -9.42 -11.52 -7.44
CA THR A 405 -9.78 -11.06 -8.78
C THR A 405 -11.26 -11.31 -9.04
N ASP A 406 -11.87 -10.44 -9.84
CA ASP A 406 -13.22 -10.57 -10.38
C ASP A 406 -13.28 -10.07 -11.84
N GLY A 407 -14.49 -9.93 -12.41
CA GLY A 407 -14.67 -9.61 -13.83
C GLY A 407 -14.53 -10.82 -14.77
N TRP A 408 -14.61 -12.03 -14.23
CA TRP A 408 -14.57 -13.28 -15.00
C TRP A 408 -15.94 -13.65 -15.58
N SER A 409 -15.93 -14.51 -16.59
CA SER A 409 -17.12 -15.24 -17.06
C SER A 409 -16.91 -16.74 -16.83
N PRO A 410 -17.78 -17.42 -16.04
CA PRO A 410 -18.88 -16.87 -15.25
C PRO A 410 -18.40 -15.96 -14.10
N ALA A 411 -19.30 -15.10 -13.60
CA ALA A 411 -18.98 -14.13 -12.56
C ALA A 411 -18.63 -14.80 -11.23
N GLY A 412 -17.63 -14.25 -10.52
CA GLY A 412 -17.20 -14.72 -9.21
C GLY A 412 -15.88 -14.10 -8.77
N LYS A 413 -15.55 -14.25 -7.48
CA LYS A 413 -14.26 -13.85 -6.91
C LYS A 413 -13.32 -15.05 -6.85
N THR A 414 -12.03 -14.83 -7.14
CA THR A 414 -11.00 -15.87 -6.97
C THR A 414 -9.75 -15.32 -6.28
N GLY A 415 -9.07 -16.15 -5.49
CA GLY A 415 -7.90 -15.75 -4.68
C GLY A 415 -6.57 -16.30 -5.19
N HIS A 416 -6.33 -16.34 -6.50
CA HIS A 416 -5.13 -16.95 -7.08
C HIS A 416 -3.92 -16.00 -7.19
N TYR A 417 -4.08 -14.73 -6.81
CA TYR A 417 -2.97 -13.78 -6.69
C TYR A 417 -2.42 -13.75 -5.27
N ILE A 418 -1.10 -13.82 -5.16
CA ILE A 418 -0.39 -13.69 -3.88
C ILE A 418 0.32 -12.35 -3.88
N GLY A 419 0.11 -11.58 -2.83
CA GLY A 419 0.79 -10.32 -2.64
C GLY A 419 1.99 -10.46 -1.70
N ASN A 420 3.16 -10.04 -2.19
CA ASN A 420 4.39 -9.86 -1.44
C ASN A 420 4.58 -8.37 -1.08
N GLY A 421 5.19 -8.09 0.06
CA GLY A 421 5.29 -6.72 0.58
C GLY A 421 4.01 -6.26 1.31
N LYS A 422 4.11 -5.12 1.99
CA LYS A 422 3.01 -4.55 2.77
C LYS A 422 1.95 -3.98 1.82
N ARG A 423 0.68 -4.02 2.24
CA ARG A 423 -0.39 -3.34 1.50
C ARG A 423 -0.13 -1.84 1.50
N ILE A 424 -0.46 -1.19 0.38
CA ILE A 424 -0.29 0.25 0.20
C ILE A 424 -1.23 0.98 1.15
N ALA A 425 -0.74 2.05 1.77
CA ALA A 425 -1.50 2.92 2.66
C ALA A 425 -1.26 4.38 2.25
N VAL A 426 -2.26 5.23 2.33
CA VAL A 426 -2.14 6.66 2.06
C VAL A 426 -1.83 7.42 3.34
N MET A 427 -0.88 8.34 3.25
CA MET A 427 -0.54 9.28 4.31
C MET A 427 -1.37 10.57 4.17
N PRO A 428 -2.06 11.05 5.21
CA PRO A 428 -2.85 12.28 5.13
C PRO A 428 -1.99 13.53 4.95
N GLY A 429 -2.52 14.52 4.21
CA GLY A 429 -1.88 15.83 4.05
C GLY A 429 -0.56 15.83 3.24
N ARG A 430 -0.32 14.78 2.43
CA ARG A 430 0.88 14.64 1.58
C ARG A 430 0.49 14.28 0.14
N LEU A 431 1.13 14.93 -0.82
CA LEU A 431 1.08 14.53 -2.22
C LEU A 431 1.84 13.21 -2.37
N GLN A 432 1.26 12.26 -3.09
CA GLN A 432 1.80 10.90 -3.20
C GLN A 432 1.64 10.37 -4.62
N ARG A 433 2.57 9.54 -5.06
CA ARG A 433 2.45 8.80 -6.33
C ARG A 433 2.52 7.30 -6.09
N LEU A 434 1.70 6.54 -6.82
CA LEU A 434 1.84 5.10 -6.94
C LEU A 434 2.35 4.79 -8.34
N TYR A 435 3.46 4.07 -8.46
CA TYR A 435 4.02 3.61 -9.72
C TYR A 435 3.66 2.16 -9.98
N PHE A 436 3.38 1.83 -11.23
CA PHE A 436 2.94 0.52 -11.69
C PHE A 436 3.86 0.01 -12.79
N LEU A 437 4.27 -1.24 -12.68
CA LEU A 437 4.86 -2.00 -13.78
C LEU A 437 4.30 -3.41 -13.73
N HIS A 438 4.19 -4.06 -14.89
CA HIS A 438 3.76 -5.46 -14.96
C HIS A 438 4.46 -6.24 -16.06
N ASP A 439 4.51 -7.56 -15.83
CA ASP A 439 4.87 -8.53 -16.84
C ASP A 439 3.63 -9.28 -17.34
N THR A 440 3.84 -10.19 -18.27
CA THR A 440 2.80 -11.07 -18.81
C THR A 440 3.09 -12.54 -18.50
N VAL A 441 2.09 -13.39 -18.69
CA VAL A 441 2.21 -14.84 -18.48
C VAL A 441 3.23 -15.52 -19.41
N THR A 442 3.62 -14.87 -20.51
CA THR A 442 4.71 -15.32 -21.39
C THR A 442 6.04 -14.68 -21.04
N GLY A 443 6.11 -13.96 -19.92
CA GLY A 443 7.28 -13.23 -19.48
C GLY A 443 7.58 -11.98 -20.28
N SER A 444 6.67 -11.43 -21.11
CA SER A 444 6.94 -10.14 -21.79
C SER A 444 6.58 -8.94 -20.91
N ALA A 445 7.12 -7.76 -21.21
CA ALA A 445 6.77 -6.50 -20.55
C ALA A 445 6.64 -5.38 -21.61
N ALA A 446 5.73 -5.51 -22.57
CA ALA A 446 5.54 -4.49 -23.60
C ALA A 446 5.09 -3.15 -22.98
N ILE A 447 5.61 -2.04 -23.52
CA ILE A 447 5.43 -0.68 -22.97
C ILE A 447 4.01 -0.14 -23.14
N ASP A 448 3.34 -0.56 -24.22
CA ASP A 448 2.01 -0.13 -24.64
C ASP A 448 0.88 -0.78 -23.82
N ARG A 449 1.23 -1.71 -22.92
CA ARG A 449 0.24 -2.37 -22.07
C ARG A 449 -0.28 -1.41 -21.02
N THR A 450 -1.60 -1.34 -20.95
CA THR A 450 -2.31 -0.47 -20.02
C THR A 450 -2.97 -1.24 -18.87
N LEU A 451 -3.06 -0.57 -17.73
CA LEU A 451 -3.96 -0.91 -16.62
C LEU A 451 -4.87 0.29 -16.33
N SER A 452 -6.06 0.03 -15.77
CA SER A 452 -6.95 1.07 -15.24
C SER A 452 -7.05 0.95 -13.73
N VAL A 453 -6.78 2.04 -13.01
CA VAL A 453 -6.63 2.06 -11.55
C VAL A 453 -7.72 2.90 -10.89
N LYS A 454 -8.30 2.38 -9.81
CA LYS A 454 -9.09 3.17 -8.83
C LYS A 454 -8.54 2.92 -7.43
N ALA A 455 -8.64 3.93 -6.58
CA ALA A 455 -8.24 3.86 -5.19
C ALA A 455 -9.37 4.31 -4.26
N TYR A 456 -9.54 3.58 -3.17
CA TYR A 456 -10.49 3.89 -2.10
C TYR A 456 -9.79 3.79 -0.76
N TYR A 457 -10.23 4.57 0.22
CA TYR A 457 -9.71 4.52 1.58
C TYR A 457 -10.78 4.91 2.59
N ARG A 458 -10.48 4.71 3.87
CA ARG A 458 -11.24 5.27 4.99
C ARG A 458 -10.32 6.18 5.79
N PRO A 459 -10.61 7.48 5.92
CA PRO A 459 -9.83 8.39 6.75
C PRO A 459 -9.69 7.83 8.16
N ARG A 460 -8.47 7.81 8.70
CA ARG A 460 -8.20 7.32 10.05
C ARG A 460 -7.91 8.44 11.02
N ARG A 461 -8.49 8.36 12.21
CA ARG A 461 -8.29 9.32 13.30
C ARG A 461 -7.90 8.62 14.58
N LEU A 462 -7.07 9.24 15.41
CA LEU A 462 -6.70 8.69 16.72
C LEU A 462 -7.80 8.88 17.76
N THR A 463 -8.58 9.96 17.63
CA THR A 463 -9.74 10.26 18.45
C THR A 463 -10.80 10.98 17.60
N ILE A 464 -12.02 11.09 18.13
CA ILE A 464 -13.14 11.81 17.50
C ILE A 464 -13.55 12.96 18.41
#